data_AF-A0A7R9V783-F1
#
_entry.id   AF-A0A7R9V783-F1
#
_cell.length_a   1.000
_cell.length_b   1.000
_cell.length_c   1.000
_cell.angle_alpha   90.00
_cell.angle_beta   90.00
_cell.angle_gamma   90.00
#
_symmetry.space_group_name_H-M   'P 1'
#
loop_
_entity.id
_entity.type
_entity.pdbx_description
1 polymer ?
#
loop_
_entity_poly.entity_id
_entity_poly.type
_entity_poly.pdbx_seq_one_letter_code
_entity_poly.pdbx_strand_id
1 'polypeptide(L)'
;MDWRELDRMIREERKAGNPVAALIHSLQLESNQITLLLGNYLDAEEGDDEAAMTRPASKVQVDLGLSAHSNASTHYQSRKKHVAKKDKTLSANEVALRAAEKKAQAQLQQVRSKPTAAPVARKPAWFERFHWFISSENYLVISGRDAQQNELIVKRYFARGDAYVHAELH
;
A
#
# COMPACT_ATOMS: atom_id res chain seq x y z
N MET A 1 53.47 3.38 -12.16
CA MET A 1 52.46 2.83 -11.25
C MET A 1 51.18 2.73 -12.04
N ASP A 2 50.91 1.55 -12.57
CA ASP A 2 49.64 1.25 -13.21
C ASP A 2 48.57 1.03 -12.14
N TRP A 3 47.33 1.43 -12.39
CA TRP A 3 46.23 1.36 -11.41
C TRP A 3 45.89 -0.08 -11.02
N ARG A 4 46.17 -1.03 -11.92
CA ARG A 4 46.09 -2.47 -11.67
C ARG A 4 47.16 -2.97 -10.70
N GLU A 5 48.33 -2.32 -10.67
CA GLU A 5 49.39 -2.63 -9.72
C GLU A 5 49.01 -2.17 -8.32
N LEU A 6 48.38 -1.00 -8.18
CA LEU A 6 47.88 -0.51 -6.88
C LEU A 6 46.80 -1.42 -6.28
N ASP A 7 45.87 -1.92 -7.09
CA ASP A 7 44.88 -2.89 -6.61
C ASP A 7 45.54 -4.22 -6.18
N ARG A 8 46.56 -4.68 -6.92
CA ARG A 8 47.34 -5.87 -6.54
C ARG A 8 48.07 -5.65 -5.22
N MET A 9 48.74 -4.51 -5.05
CA MET A 9 49.46 -4.15 -3.83
C MET A 9 48.52 -4.09 -2.62
N ILE A 10 47.35 -3.48 -2.74
CA ILE A 10 46.39 -3.41 -1.63
C ILE A 10 45.89 -4.79 -1.22
N ARG A 11 45.67 -5.71 -2.18
CA ARG A 11 45.31 -7.10 -1.87
C ARG A 11 46.41 -7.86 -1.17
N GLU A 12 47.67 -7.64 -1.55
CA GLU A 12 48.85 -8.24 -0.91
C GLU A 12 49.02 -7.70 0.51
N GLU A 13 48.94 -6.38 0.70
CA GLU A 13 49.00 -5.71 2.01
C GLU A 13 47.86 -6.11 2.94
N ARG A 14 46.65 -6.32 2.39
CA ARG A 14 45.52 -6.84 3.16
C ARG A 14 45.76 -8.27 3.63
N LYS A 15 46.40 -9.12 2.82
CA LYS A 15 46.82 -10.48 3.23
C LYS A 15 47.96 -10.44 4.24
N ALA A 16 48.84 -9.46 4.16
CA ALA A 16 49.92 -9.23 5.12
C ALA A 16 49.42 -8.70 6.48
N GLY A 17 48.12 -8.40 6.61
CA GLY A 17 47.51 -7.97 7.87
C GLY A 17 47.64 -6.48 8.15
N ASN A 18 47.91 -5.66 7.13
CA ASN A 18 48.00 -4.21 7.31
C ASN A 18 46.63 -3.62 7.69
N PRO A 19 46.50 -2.95 8.86
CA PRO A 19 45.22 -2.44 9.35
C PRO A 19 44.63 -1.34 8.45
N VAL A 20 45.46 -0.56 7.77
CA VAL A 20 45.00 0.52 6.87
C VAL A 20 44.45 -0.07 5.56
N ALA A 21 45.13 -1.06 4.99
CA ALA A 21 44.66 -1.74 3.78
C ALA A 21 43.35 -2.50 4.03
N ALA A 22 43.11 -2.97 5.26
CA ALA A 22 41.86 -3.61 5.64
C ALA A 22 40.65 -2.65 5.67
N LEU A 23 40.87 -1.34 5.88
CA LEU A 23 39.82 -0.32 5.87
C LEU A 23 39.38 0.06 4.45
N ILE A 24 40.14 -0.27 3.41
CA ILE A 24 39.82 0.10 2.02
C ILE A 24 38.85 -0.94 1.45
N HIS A 25 37.62 -0.54 1.13
CA HIS A 25 36.62 -1.42 0.52
C HIS A 25 36.74 -1.46 -1.01
N SER A 26 36.78 -0.28 -1.64
CA SER A 26 36.84 -0.16 -3.10
C SER A 26 37.55 1.13 -3.50
N LEU A 27 38.36 1.05 -4.54
CA LEU A 27 39.01 2.20 -5.16
C LEU A 27 38.22 2.64 -6.40
N GLN A 28 37.80 3.90 -6.44
CA GLN A 28 37.15 4.55 -7.58
C GLN A 28 38.09 5.61 -8.13
N LEU A 29 39.17 5.14 -8.75
CA LEU A 29 40.31 5.98 -9.14
C LEU A 29 39.98 6.91 -10.32
N GLU A 30 38.97 6.59 -11.13
CA GLU A 30 38.47 7.46 -12.21
C GLU A 30 37.86 8.76 -11.68
N SER A 31 37.23 8.72 -10.50
CA SER A 31 36.64 9.88 -9.84
C SER A 31 37.47 10.41 -8.67
N ASN A 32 38.72 9.94 -8.53
CA ASN A 32 39.61 10.28 -7.41
C ASN A 32 39.01 9.99 -6.02
N GLN A 33 38.15 8.97 -5.91
CA GLN A 33 37.43 8.62 -4.69
C GLN A 33 37.79 7.22 -4.20
N ILE A 34 37.77 7.04 -2.87
CA ILE A 34 37.91 5.74 -2.21
C ILE A 34 36.72 5.52 -1.30
N THR A 35 36.19 4.29 -1.29
CA THR A 35 35.23 3.87 -0.27
C THR A 35 35.98 3.17 0.86
N LEU A 36 35.91 3.76 2.04
CA LEU A 36 36.42 3.20 3.29
C LEU A 36 35.32 2.45 4.03
N LEU A 37 35.70 1.41 4.75
CA LEU A 37 34.85 0.64 5.63
C LEU A 37 35.20 1.04 7.07
N LEU A 38 34.44 1.99 7.61
CA LEU A 38 34.69 2.54 8.94
C LEU A 38 33.81 1.82 9.97
N GLY A 39 34.43 1.23 11.00
CA GLY A 39 33.71 0.76 12.18
C GLY A 39 33.21 1.95 12.99
N ASN A 40 32.00 1.84 13.54
CA ASN A 40 31.43 2.94 14.31
C ASN A 40 31.82 2.82 15.79
N TYR A 41 33.01 3.28 16.14
CA TYR A 41 33.56 3.22 17.51
C TYR A 41 33.23 4.46 18.37
N LEU A 42 32.49 5.44 17.84
CA LEU A 42 32.40 6.79 18.43
C LEU A 42 31.12 7.08 19.26
N ASP A 43 30.11 6.19 19.24
CA ASP A 43 28.91 6.37 20.07
C ASP A 43 28.75 5.27 21.15
N ALA A 44 29.86 4.65 21.57
CA ALA A 44 29.86 3.89 22.81
C ALA A 44 30.18 4.87 23.93
N GLU A 45 29.20 5.14 24.80
CA GLU A 45 29.48 5.70 26.13
C GLU A 45 30.56 4.82 26.77
N GLU A 46 31.59 5.45 27.36
CA GLU A 46 32.72 4.76 28.02
C GLU A 46 32.18 3.75 29.04
N GLY A 47 32.05 2.48 28.65
CA GLY A 47 31.44 1.44 29.49
C GLY A 47 30.74 0.29 28.76
N ASP A 48 30.49 0.37 27.46
CA ASP A 48 29.75 -0.65 26.69
C ASP A 48 30.57 -1.21 25.50
N ASP A 49 31.81 -1.63 25.79
CA ASP A 49 32.80 -2.09 24.79
C ASP A 49 32.31 -3.29 23.94
N GLU A 50 31.43 -4.14 24.49
CA GLU A 50 30.85 -5.29 23.78
C GLU A 50 29.79 -4.89 22.72
N ALA A 51 29.09 -3.77 22.92
CA ALA A 51 28.09 -3.26 21.99
C ALA A 51 28.71 -2.45 20.83
N ALA A 52 29.94 -1.96 20.99
CA ALA A 52 30.67 -1.25 19.95
C ALA A 52 31.16 -2.20 18.83
N MET A 53 31.51 -3.45 19.17
CA MET A 53 32.04 -4.43 18.21
C MET A 53 30.99 -5.04 17.26
N THR A 54 29.70 -4.92 17.57
CA THR A 54 28.61 -5.52 16.77
C THR A 54 27.99 -4.59 15.73
N ARG A 55 28.44 -3.32 15.67
CA ARG A 55 27.91 -2.37 14.68
C ARG A 55 28.47 -2.70 13.28
N PRO A 56 27.62 -2.84 12.25
CA PRO A 56 28.08 -3.11 10.91
C PRO A 56 28.95 -1.94 10.42
N ALA A 57 30.13 -2.27 9.91
CA ALA A 57 31.03 -1.27 9.37
C ALA A 57 30.37 -0.52 8.21
N SER A 58 30.40 0.80 8.29
CA SER A 58 29.73 1.69 7.34
C SER A 58 30.66 2.01 6.18
N LYS A 59 30.11 1.96 4.96
CA LYS A 59 30.82 2.34 3.74
C LYS A 59 30.77 3.86 3.60
N VAL A 60 31.93 4.52 3.70
CA VAL A 60 32.07 5.97 3.61
C VAL A 60 32.96 6.33 2.43
N GLN A 61 32.46 7.19 1.54
CA GLN A 61 33.23 7.68 0.40
C GLN A 61 34.09 8.88 0.81
N VAL A 62 35.34 8.88 0.37
CA VAL A 62 36.34 9.91 0.67
C VAL A 62 37.02 10.33 -0.63
N ASP A 63 37.14 11.63 -0.86
CA ASP A 63 37.89 12.19 -1.99
C ASP A 63 39.37 12.30 -1.63
N LEU A 64 40.26 11.77 -2.46
CA LEU A 64 41.70 11.79 -2.23
C LEU A 64 42.34 13.16 -2.46
N GLY A 65 41.67 14.03 -3.20
CA GLY A 65 42.10 15.41 -3.46
C GLY A 65 41.82 16.36 -2.31
N LEU A 66 41.01 15.92 -1.33
CA LEU A 66 40.63 16.71 -0.17
C LEU A 66 41.34 16.21 1.09
N SER A 67 41.56 17.13 2.04
CA SER A 67 42.05 16.74 3.36
C SER A 67 41.00 15.92 4.12
N ALA A 68 41.43 15.11 5.08
CA ALA A 68 40.53 14.32 5.93
C ALA A 68 39.47 15.20 6.60
N HIS A 69 39.86 16.39 7.07
CA HIS A 69 38.95 17.34 7.70
C HIS A 69 37.92 17.92 6.72
N SER A 70 38.33 18.20 5.48
CA SER A 70 37.42 18.72 4.44
C SER A 70 36.41 17.68 3.98
N ASN A 71 36.85 16.42 3.82
CA ASN A 71 35.96 15.28 3.58
C ASN A 71 34.93 15.11 4.71
N ALA A 72 35.38 15.12 5.97
CA ALA A 72 34.50 15.04 7.12
C ALA A 72 33.49 16.20 7.14
N SER A 73 33.95 17.44 6.96
CA SER A 73 33.09 18.63 6.91
C SER A 73 32.01 18.53 5.83
N THR A 74 32.36 18.02 4.64
CA THR A 74 31.41 17.81 3.54
C THR A 74 30.30 16.83 3.93
N HIS A 75 30.65 15.71 4.58
CA HIS A 75 29.67 14.74 5.09
C HIS A 75 28.77 15.35 6.18
N TYR A 76 29.32 16.12 7.12
CA TYR A 76 28.52 16.83 8.14
C TYR A 76 27.57 17.87 7.52
N GLN A 77 28.03 18.63 6.53
CA GLN A 77 27.20 19.58 5.80
C GLN A 77 26.09 18.87 5.02
N SER A 78 26.40 17.74 4.39
CA SER A 78 25.43 16.90 3.70
C SER A 78 24.35 16.41 4.68
N ARG A 79 24.74 15.86 5.84
CA ARG A 79 23.82 15.47 6.93
C ARG A 79 22.89 16.62 7.30
N LYS A 80 23.43 17.83 7.56
CA LYS A 80 22.62 19.00 7.93
C LYS A 80 21.58 19.34 6.85
N LYS A 81 21.98 19.30 5.57
CA LYS A 81 21.06 19.52 4.44
C LYS A 81 19.98 18.44 4.37
N HIS A 82 20.35 17.17 4.55
CA HIS A 82 19.39 16.06 4.53
C HIS A 82 18.41 16.10 5.69
N VAL A 83 18.85 16.44 6.90
CA VAL A 83 17.98 16.63 8.06
C VAL A 83 16.97 17.76 7.78
N ALA A 84 17.45 18.92 7.33
CA ALA A 84 16.57 20.04 7.00
C ALA A 84 15.56 19.71 5.89
N LYS A 85 15.96 18.91 4.88
CA LYS A 85 15.04 18.42 3.85
C LYS A 85 14.00 17.46 4.42
N LYS A 86 14.43 16.50 5.25
CA LYS A 86 13.53 15.54 5.92
C LYS A 86 12.44 16.26 6.69
N ASP A 87 12.80 17.25 7.51
CA ASP A 87 11.85 17.96 8.36
C ASP A 87 10.84 18.78 7.52
N LYS A 88 11.31 19.42 6.44
CA LYS A 88 10.45 20.10 5.47
C LYS A 88 9.52 19.14 4.72
N THR A 89 10.00 17.96 4.35
CA THR A 89 9.19 16.94 3.69
C THR A 89 8.13 16.39 4.63
N LEU A 90 8.47 16.15 5.90
CA LEU A 90 7.51 15.69 6.91
C LEU A 90 6.41 16.72 7.16
N SER A 91 6.76 18.01 7.31
CA SER A 91 5.75 19.05 7.52
C SER A 91 4.85 19.26 6.30
N ALA A 92 5.40 19.24 5.09
CA ALA A 92 4.62 19.31 3.86
C ALA A 92 3.69 18.10 3.69
N ASN A 93 4.18 16.90 4.01
CA ASN A 93 3.39 15.67 3.97
C ASN A 93 2.24 15.71 4.99
N GLU A 94 2.50 16.17 6.21
CA GLU A 94 1.46 16.30 7.23
C GLU A 94 0.33 17.25 6.80
N VAL A 95 0.67 18.39 6.18
CA VAL A 95 -0.33 19.32 5.64
C VAL A 95 -1.13 18.68 4.51
N ALA A 96 -0.47 17.96 3.60
CA ALA A 96 -1.12 17.27 2.50
C ALA A 96 -2.08 16.16 2.98
N LEU A 97 -1.65 15.36 3.96
CA LEU A 97 -2.47 14.31 4.58
C LEU A 97 -3.71 14.90 5.25
N ARG A 98 -3.56 15.94 6.07
CA ARG A 98 -4.70 16.61 6.71
C ARG A 98 -5.68 17.19 5.69
N ALA A 99 -5.20 17.73 4.57
CA ALA A 99 -6.06 18.24 3.50
C ALA A 99 -6.80 17.11 2.77
N ALA A 100 -6.11 15.99 2.49
CA ALA A 100 -6.70 14.81 1.89
C ALA A 100 -7.77 14.18 2.81
N GLU A 101 -7.49 14.06 4.11
CA GLU A 101 -8.45 13.58 5.12
C GLU A 101 -9.70 14.45 5.18
N LYS A 102 -9.55 15.78 5.26
CA LYS A 102 -10.69 16.71 5.24
C LYS A 102 -11.53 16.56 3.98
N LYS A 103 -10.89 16.41 2.82
CA LYS A 103 -11.60 16.24 1.54
C LYS A 103 -12.33 14.89 1.49
N ALA A 104 -11.69 13.82 1.95
CA ALA A 104 -12.30 12.49 2.03
C ALA A 104 -13.51 12.49 2.98
N GLN A 105 -13.39 13.13 4.15
CA GLN A 105 -14.50 13.29 5.09
C GLN A 105 -15.66 14.10 4.49
N ALA A 106 -15.37 15.21 3.81
CA ALA A 106 -16.40 16.00 3.13
C ALA A 106 -17.12 15.20 2.04
N GLN A 107 -16.39 14.38 1.27
CA GLN A 107 -16.96 13.48 0.27
C GLN A 107 -17.84 12.40 0.92
N LEU A 108 -17.39 11.78 2.01
CA LEU A 108 -18.19 10.80 2.77
C LEU A 108 -19.48 11.41 3.32
N GLN A 109 -19.41 12.64 3.84
CA GLN A 109 -20.59 13.37 4.30
C GLN A 109 -21.56 13.69 3.16
N GLN A 110 -21.06 14.11 1.99
CA GLN A 110 -21.90 14.32 0.80
C GLN A 110 -22.57 13.03 0.30
N VAL A 111 -21.86 11.90 0.32
CA VAL A 111 -22.46 10.61 -0.08
C VAL A 111 -23.52 10.18 0.94
N ARG A 112 -23.30 10.41 2.23
CA ARG A 112 -24.28 10.13 3.29
C ARG A 112 -25.50 11.05 3.26
N SER A 113 -25.31 12.33 2.92
CA SER A 113 -26.39 13.32 2.89
C SER A 113 -27.17 13.31 1.58
N LYS A 114 -26.60 12.75 0.50
CA LYS A 114 -27.39 12.37 -0.67
C LYS A 114 -28.34 11.26 -0.24
N PRO A 115 -29.67 11.46 -0.33
CA PRO A 115 -30.59 10.38 -0.09
C PRO A 115 -30.24 9.27 -1.07
N THR A 116 -30.06 8.04 -0.55
CA THR A 116 -30.04 6.82 -1.36
C THR A 116 -31.16 6.97 -2.37
N ALA A 117 -30.84 6.95 -3.67
CA ALA A 117 -31.84 7.10 -4.72
C ALA A 117 -33.04 6.25 -4.32
N ALA A 118 -34.20 6.90 -4.12
CA ALA A 118 -35.39 6.23 -3.64
C ALA A 118 -35.56 4.96 -4.47
N PRO A 119 -35.80 3.78 -3.86
CA PRO A 119 -35.97 2.55 -4.62
C PRO A 119 -37.02 2.86 -5.67
N VAL A 120 -36.65 2.74 -6.94
CA VAL A 120 -37.53 3.04 -8.07
C VAL A 120 -38.86 2.36 -7.76
N ALA A 121 -39.91 3.16 -7.55
CA ALA A 121 -41.19 2.65 -7.12
C ALA A 121 -41.70 1.69 -8.20
N ARG A 122 -41.47 0.39 -8.00
CA ARG A 122 -41.95 -0.63 -8.92
C ARG A 122 -43.46 -0.57 -8.91
N LYS A 123 -44.07 -0.51 -10.08
CA LYS A 123 -45.52 -0.68 -10.21
C LYS A 123 -45.79 -2.16 -9.93
N PRO A 124 -46.43 -2.52 -8.80
CA PRO A 124 -46.68 -3.93 -8.48
C PRO A 124 -47.55 -4.54 -9.58
N ALA A 125 -47.20 -5.75 -10.02
CA ALA A 125 -48.01 -6.43 -11.01
C ALA A 125 -49.37 -6.84 -10.41
N TRP A 126 -50.42 -6.89 -11.23
CA TRP A 126 -51.78 -7.16 -10.76
C TRP A 126 -51.92 -8.52 -10.05
N PHE A 127 -51.08 -9.50 -10.42
CA PHE A 127 -51.06 -10.84 -9.84
C PHE A 127 -50.39 -10.90 -8.46
N GLU A 128 -49.60 -9.90 -8.06
CA GLU A 128 -48.93 -9.86 -6.74
C GLU A 128 -49.91 -9.81 -5.57
N ARG A 129 -51.20 -9.53 -5.84
CA ARG A 129 -52.27 -9.56 -4.84
C ARG A 129 -52.70 -10.98 -4.44
N PHE A 130 -52.44 -11.97 -5.27
CA PHE A 130 -52.82 -13.38 -5.07
C PHE A 130 -51.62 -14.21 -4.58
N HIS A 131 -51.83 -15.49 -4.25
CA HIS A 131 -50.69 -16.40 -4.12
C HIS A 131 -50.16 -16.71 -5.51
N TRP A 132 -48.90 -16.40 -5.76
CA TRP A 132 -48.30 -16.62 -7.07
C TRP A 132 -46.86 -17.11 -6.93
N PHE A 133 -46.41 -17.85 -7.93
CA PHE A 133 -45.01 -18.18 -8.13
C PHE A 133 -44.76 -18.40 -9.62
N ILE A 134 -43.49 -18.38 -10.02
CA ILE A 134 -43.06 -18.72 -11.38
C ILE A 134 -42.52 -20.14 -11.33
N SER A 135 -43.09 -21.02 -12.16
CA SER A 135 -42.62 -22.41 -12.30
C SER A 135 -41.25 -22.50 -12.98
N SER A 136 -40.60 -23.67 -12.95
CA SER A 136 -39.31 -23.89 -13.63
C SER A 136 -39.38 -23.64 -15.13
N GLU A 137 -40.53 -23.92 -15.74
CA GLU A 137 -40.82 -23.68 -17.17
C GLU A 137 -41.27 -22.24 -17.45
N ASN A 138 -41.07 -21.32 -16.50
CA ASN A 138 -41.38 -19.90 -16.62
C ASN A 138 -42.88 -19.57 -16.84
N TYR A 139 -43.79 -20.45 -16.41
CA TYR A 139 -45.22 -20.14 -16.32
C TYR A 139 -45.56 -19.45 -15.00
N LEU A 140 -46.37 -18.40 -15.07
CA LEU A 140 -46.97 -17.74 -13.92
C LEU A 140 -48.12 -18.60 -13.37
N VAL A 141 -47.96 -19.11 -12.16
CA VAL A 141 -48.99 -19.87 -11.45
C VAL A 141 -49.65 -18.95 -10.43
N ILE A 142 -50.98 -18.93 -10.41
CA ILE A 142 -51.79 -18.09 -9.51
C ILE A 142 -52.81 -18.95 -8.77
N SER A 143 -52.93 -18.73 -7.46
CA SER A 143 -53.94 -19.34 -6.58
C SER A 143 -54.59 -18.27 -5.71
N GLY A 144 -55.91 -18.37 -5.51
CA GLY A 144 -56.63 -17.56 -4.53
C GLY A 144 -56.46 -18.12 -3.12
N ARG A 145 -56.74 -17.28 -2.10
CA ARG A 145 -56.81 -17.69 -0.68
C ARG A 145 -58.15 -18.29 -0.29
N ASP A 146 -59.21 -17.95 -1.02
CA ASP A 146 -60.58 -18.33 -0.75
C ASP A 146 -61.30 -18.67 -2.08
N ALA A 147 -62.48 -19.29 -1.96
CA ALA A 147 -63.28 -19.68 -3.12
C ALA A 147 -63.68 -18.46 -3.97
N GLN A 148 -63.92 -17.30 -3.36
CA GLN A 148 -64.32 -16.08 -4.06
C GLN A 148 -63.18 -15.51 -4.92
N GLN A 149 -61.93 -15.53 -4.44
CA GLN A 149 -60.74 -15.15 -5.20
C GLN A 149 -60.48 -16.14 -6.33
N ASN A 150 -60.67 -17.45 -6.10
CA ASN A 150 -60.55 -18.45 -7.16
C ASN A 150 -61.52 -18.16 -8.31
N GLU A 151 -62.80 -17.92 -8.00
CA GLU A 151 -63.77 -17.50 -9.00
C GLU A 151 -63.40 -16.19 -9.69
N LEU A 152 -62.90 -15.20 -8.94
CA LEU A 152 -62.46 -13.92 -9.49
C LEU A 152 -61.31 -14.10 -10.49
N ILE A 153 -60.32 -14.93 -10.15
CA ILE A 153 -59.17 -15.24 -11.02
C ILE A 153 -59.68 -15.86 -12.32
N VAL A 154 -60.54 -16.89 -12.20
CA VAL A 154 -61.11 -17.59 -13.35
C VAL A 154 -61.98 -16.68 -14.22
N LYS A 155 -62.82 -15.84 -13.62
CA LYS A 155 -63.75 -14.99 -14.38
C LYS A 155 -63.09 -13.77 -15.03
N ARG A 156 -62.07 -13.17 -14.39
CA ARG A 156 -61.45 -11.92 -14.88
C ARG A 156 -60.14 -12.11 -15.64
N TYR A 157 -59.34 -13.10 -15.29
CA TYR A 157 -57.95 -13.18 -15.74
C TYR A 157 -57.62 -14.47 -16.51
N PHE A 158 -58.55 -15.42 -16.58
CA PHE A 158 -58.35 -16.68 -17.33
C PHE A 158 -58.63 -16.47 -18.82
N ALA A 159 -57.65 -16.80 -19.66
CA ALA A 159 -57.72 -16.68 -21.10
C ALA A 159 -57.76 -18.06 -21.78
N ARG A 160 -58.10 -18.07 -23.06
CA ARG A 160 -58.10 -19.29 -23.88
C ARG A 160 -56.66 -19.75 -24.10
N GLY A 161 -56.29 -20.86 -23.47
CA GLY A 161 -54.92 -21.41 -23.49
C GLY A 161 -54.32 -21.62 -22.09
N ASP A 162 -54.96 -21.07 -21.07
CA ASP A 162 -54.56 -21.27 -19.67
C ASP A 162 -55.08 -22.62 -19.14
N ALA A 163 -54.35 -23.22 -18.20
CA ALA A 163 -54.71 -24.48 -17.57
C ALA A 163 -55.32 -24.23 -16.18
N TYR A 164 -56.41 -24.93 -15.87
CA TYR A 164 -57.03 -24.93 -14.54
C TYR A 164 -56.78 -26.25 -13.84
N VAL A 165 -56.29 -26.20 -12.60
CA VAL A 165 -55.96 -27.38 -11.79
C VAL A 165 -56.71 -27.27 -10.46
N HIS A 166 -57.38 -28.35 -10.06
CA HIS A 166 -58.04 -28.48 -8.77
C HIS A 166 -57.63 -29.82 -8.14
N ALA A 167 -57.40 -29.83 -6.84
CA ALA A 167 -57.16 -31.05 -6.09
C ALA A 167 -58.52 -31.64 -5.68
N GLU A 168 -58.81 -32.86 -6.11
CA GLU A 168 -59.95 -33.62 -5.60
C GLU A 168 -59.62 -34.07 -4.17
N LEU A 169 -60.08 -33.30 -3.18
CA LEU A 169 -60.08 -33.69 -1.77
C LEU A 169 -61.50 -34.13 -1.39
N HIS A 170 -61.60 -35.38 -0.93
CA HIS A 170 -62.78 -35.95 -0.28
C HIS A 170 -62.60 -35.89 1.24
#